data_AF-A0A8H4XU76-F1
#
_entry.id   AF-A0A8H4XU76-F1
#
_cell.length_a   1.000
_cell.length_b   1.000
_cell.length_c   1.000
_cell.angle_alpha   90.00
_cell.angle_beta   90.00
_cell.angle_gamma   90.00
#
_symmetry.space_group_name_H-M   'P 1'
#
loop_
_entity.id
_entity.type
_entity.pdbx_description
1 polymer ?
#
loop_
_entity_poly.entity_id
_entity_poly.type
_entity_poly.pdbx_seq_one_letter_code
_entity_poly.pdbx_strand_id
1 'polypeptide(L)'
;MPQIPSNSVDLYTVSFGIRNFTDKQAALNEAFRVLKPGGVFACMEFSKVQDFSLFNEVYKRWSFSAIPLIGQLVAGDRASYQYLVESIEKFPSQEEFRDMIAKAG
;
A
#
# COMPACT_ATOMS: atom_id res chain seq x y z
N MET A 1 4.93 -6.76 -23.82
CA MET A 1 4.38 -5.51 -23.27
C MET A 1 5.36 -4.40 -23.64
N PRO A 2 4.92 -3.21 -24.08
CA PRO A 2 5.86 -2.12 -24.35
C PRO A 2 6.59 -1.77 -23.05
N GLN A 3 7.92 -1.79 -23.09
CA GLN A 3 8.77 -1.58 -21.91
C GLN A 3 9.07 -0.08 -21.78
N ILE A 4 8.78 0.50 -20.61
CA ILE A 4 9.05 1.91 -20.32
C ILE A 4 10.59 2.08 -20.24
N PRO A 5 11.20 3.01 -21.01
CA PRO A 5 12.65 3.21 -20.97
C PRO A 5 13.14 3.70 -19.60
N SER A 6 14.39 3.40 -19.25
CA SER A 6 15.00 3.96 -18.04
C SER A 6 15.14 5.47 -18.16
N ASN A 7 15.06 6.20 -17.03
CA ASN A 7 15.19 7.67 -17.00
C ASN A 7 14.29 8.39 -18.01
N SER A 8 13.05 7.94 -18.18
CA SER A 8 12.11 8.52 -19.16
C SER A 8 10.90 9.21 -18.52
N VAL A 9 10.65 8.99 -17.23
CA VAL A 9 9.48 9.45 -16.51
C VAL A 9 9.86 10.57 -15.52
N ASP A 10 9.11 11.67 -15.51
CA ASP A 10 9.30 12.78 -14.56
C ASP A 10 8.57 12.56 -13.23
N LEU A 11 7.40 11.92 -13.27
CA LEU A 11 6.54 11.65 -12.12
C LEU A 11 5.97 10.23 -12.21
N TYR A 12 6.24 9.43 -11.18
CA TYR A 12 5.65 8.11 -10.99
C TYR A 12 4.63 8.18 -9.86
N THR A 13 3.36 7.91 -10.18
CA THR A 13 2.28 7.87 -9.17
C THR A 13 1.73 6.47 -9.01
N VAL A 14 1.53 6.04 -7.77
CA VAL A 14 0.74 4.84 -7.46
C VAL A 14 -0.22 5.14 -6.33
N SER A 15 -1.50 4.83 -6.53
CA SER A 15 -2.56 5.09 -5.56
C SER A 15 -3.35 3.82 -5.30
N PHE A 16 -3.38 3.39 -4.04
CA PHE A 16 -4.12 2.22 -3.56
C PHE A 16 -3.85 0.93 -4.37
N GLY A 17 -2.67 0.80 -4.96
CA GLY A 17 -2.31 -0.32 -5.84
C GLY A 17 -1.13 -1.14 -5.32
N ILE A 18 -0.13 -0.48 -4.72
CA ILE A 18 1.16 -1.12 -4.40
C ILE A 18 1.03 -2.19 -3.32
N ARG A 19 0.00 -2.13 -2.46
CA ARG A 19 -0.28 -3.21 -1.49
C ARG A 19 -0.54 -4.57 -2.15
N ASN A 20 -1.12 -4.57 -3.35
CA ASN A 20 -1.49 -5.78 -4.08
C ASN A 20 -0.31 -6.37 -4.88
N PHE A 21 0.84 -5.71 -4.89
CA PHE A 21 2.01 -6.24 -5.59
C PHE A 21 2.61 -7.38 -4.78
N THR A 22 2.87 -8.50 -5.46
CA THR A 22 3.51 -9.69 -4.91
C THR A 22 4.92 -9.38 -4.40
N ASP A 23 5.70 -8.64 -5.19
CA ASP A 23 7.00 -8.11 -4.78
C ASP A 23 7.00 -6.57 -4.83
N LYS A 24 6.89 -5.97 -3.65
CA LYS A 24 6.87 -4.51 -3.48
C LYS A 24 8.24 -3.89 -3.74
N GLN A 25 9.32 -4.56 -3.35
CA GLN A 25 10.67 -4.04 -3.55
C GLN A 25 11.03 -4.04 -5.04
N ALA A 26 10.69 -5.09 -5.78
CA ALA A 26 10.90 -5.13 -7.22
C ALA A 26 10.17 -3.98 -7.95
N ALA A 27 8.95 -3.67 -7.53
CA ALA A 27 8.20 -2.54 -8.11
C ALA A 27 8.79 -1.17 -7.74
N LEU A 28 9.30 -0.99 -6.52
CA LEU A 28 10.01 0.24 -6.15
C LEU A 28 11.29 0.42 -6.96
N ASN A 29 12.06 -0.66 -7.15
CA ASN A 29 13.25 -0.66 -8.00
C ASN A 29 12.92 -0.31 -9.46
N GLU A 30 11.79 -0.82 -9.96
CA GLU A 30 11.31 -0.51 -11.31
C GLU A 30 10.85 0.94 -11.43
N ALA A 31 10.14 1.46 -10.42
CA ALA A 31 9.77 2.87 -10.36
C ALA A 31 11.00 3.78 -10.39
N PHE A 32 12.04 3.44 -9.62
CA PHE A 32 13.32 4.16 -9.64
C PHE A 32 14.01 4.08 -11.01
N ARG A 33 14.05 2.90 -11.65
CA ARG A 33 14.67 2.70 -12.96
C ARG A 33 14.07 3.62 -14.03
N VAL A 34 12.75 3.78 -14.05
CA VAL A 34 12.06 4.57 -15.08
C VAL A 34 12.08 6.06 -14.80
N LEU A 35 12.25 6.48 -13.55
CA LEU A 35 12.34 7.88 -13.17
C LEU A 35 13.63 8.53 -13.67
N LYS A 36 13.52 9.75 -14.18
CA LYS A 36 14.68 10.60 -14.47
C LYS A 36 15.38 11.01 -13.16
N PRO A 37 16.67 11.39 -13.21
CA PRO A 37 17.30 12.10 -12.10
C PRO A 37 16.49 13.35 -11.74
N GLY A 38 16.11 13.48 -10.46
CA GLY A 38 15.23 14.55 -9.98
C GLY A 38 13.74 14.32 -10.20
N GLY A 39 13.35 13.19 -10.79
CA GLY A 39 11.96 12.76 -10.90
C GLY A 39 11.35 12.40 -9.54
N VAL A 40 10.03 12.43 -9.46
CA VAL A 40 9.29 12.26 -8.20
C VAL A 40 8.53 10.94 -8.19
N PHE A 41 8.70 10.17 -7.10
CA PHE A 41 7.82 9.06 -6.77
C PHE A 41 6.77 9.51 -5.75
N ALA A 42 5.48 9.38 -6.09
CA ALA A 42 4.37 9.70 -5.22
C ALA A 42 3.48 8.47 -4.99
N CYS A 43 3.38 8.06 -3.73
CA CYS A 43 2.58 6.91 -3.32
C CYS A 43 1.49 7.33 -2.33
N MET A 44 0.25 6.95 -2.60
CA MET A 44 -0.85 7.06 -1.66
C MET A 44 -1.39 5.66 -1.38
N GLU A 45 -1.27 5.21 -0.12
CA GLU A 45 -1.68 3.87 0.29
C GLU A 45 -2.15 3.88 1.75
N PHE A 46 -2.90 2.86 2.15
CA PHE A 46 -3.24 2.65 3.56
C PHE A 46 -1.99 2.33 4.38
N SER A 47 -1.90 2.90 5.58
CA SER A 47 -0.80 2.65 6.51
C SER A 47 -1.30 2.44 7.94
N LYS A 48 -0.44 1.92 8.80
CA LYS A 48 -0.71 1.67 10.23
C LYS A 48 -0.80 2.99 10.99
N VAL A 49 -1.84 3.19 11.78
CA VAL A 49 -1.95 4.36 12.69
C VAL A 49 -1.00 4.16 13.88
N GLN A 50 -0.03 5.05 14.08
CA GLN A 50 1.02 4.87 15.10
C GLN A 50 0.69 5.55 16.45
N ASP A 51 -0.04 6.67 16.45
CA ASP A 51 -0.10 7.56 17.62
C ASP A 51 -1.08 7.15 18.73
N PHE A 52 -1.92 6.12 18.51
CA PHE A 52 -2.91 5.67 19.49
C PHE A 52 -2.91 4.16 19.66
N SER A 53 -1.75 3.55 19.94
CA SER A 53 -1.55 2.10 20.09
C SER A 53 -2.71 1.35 20.77
N LEU A 54 -3.18 1.81 21.95
CA LEU A 54 -4.26 1.14 22.69
C LEU A 54 -5.63 1.26 22.00
N PHE A 55 -5.94 2.46 21.50
CA PHE A 55 -7.21 2.75 20.83
C PHE A 55 -7.25 2.10 19.44
N ASN A 56 -6.11 2.01 18.78
CA ASN A 56 -5.94 1.42 17.46
C ASN A 56 -6.12 -0.11 17.52
N GLU A 57 -5.65 -0.78 18.56
CA GLU A 57 -5.88 -2.23 18.72
C GLU A 57 -7.35 -2.56 19.01
N VAL A 58 -8.03 -1.73 19.81
CA VAL A 58 -9.48 -1.86 20.05
C VAL A 58 -10.27 -1.52 18.77
N TYR A 59 -9.92 -0.43 18.09
CA TYR A 59 -10.52 -0.02 16.83
C TYR A 59 -10.28 -1.05 15.74
N LYS A 60 -9.08 -1.63 15.63
CA LYS A 60 -8.78 -2.75 14.73
C LYS A 60 -9.66 -3.93 15.07
N ARG A 61 -9.68 -4.44 16.30
CA ARG A 61 -10.51 -5.61 16.66
C ARG A 61 -11.99 -5.39 16.36
N TRP A 62 -12.50 -4.20 16.67
CA TRP A 62 -13.86 -3.83 16.32
C TRP A 62 -14.06 -3.78 14.80
N SER A 63 -13.17 -3.09 14.06
CA SER A 63 -13.25 -2.92 12.60
C SER A 63 -13.10 -4.24 11.85
N PHE A 64 -12.16 -5.11 12.23
CA PHE A 64 -11.95 -6.44 11.67
C PHE A 64 -13.15 -7.37 11.87
N SER A 65 -13.94 -7.14 12.92
CA SER A 65 -15.16 -7.93 13.17
C SER A 65 -16.38 -7.29 12.50
N ALA A 66 -16.51 -5.96 12.59
CA ALA A 66 -17.69 -5.22 12.16
C ALA A 66 -17.70 -4.93 10.65
N ILE A 67 -16.57 -4.53 10.05
CA ILE A 67 -16.51 -4.15 8.62
C ILE A 67 -16.86 -5.34 7.69
N PRO A 68 -16.35 -6.57 7.90
CA PRO A 68 -16.74 -7.69 7.05
C PRO A 68 -18.22 -8.08 7.22
N LEU A 69 -18.77 -7.95 8.44
CA LEU A 69 -20.19 -8.19 8.71
C LEU A 69 -21.08 -7.13 8.04
N ILE A 70 -20.69 -5.85 8.08
CA ILE A 70 -21.38 -4.76 7.39
C ILE A 70 -21.26 -4.93 5.87
N GLY A 71 -20.09 -5.29 5.35
CA GLY A 71 -19.89 -5.61 3.94
C GLY A 71 -20.74 -6.79 3.48
N GLN A 72 -20.88 -7.82 4.31
CA GLN A 72 -21.77 -8.95 4.05
C GLN A 72 -23.25 -8.53 4.04
N LEU A 73 -23.68 -7.70 4.98
CA LEU A 73 -25.07 -7.24 5.12
C LEU A 73 -25.49 -6.21 4.05
N VAL A 74 -24.57 -5.34 3.62
CA VAL A 74 -24.86 -4.22 2.73
C VAL A 74 -24.49 -4.52 1.28
N ALA A 75 -23.33 -5.14 1.05
CA ALA A 75 -22.79 -5.39 -0.29
C ALA A 75 -22.81 -6.88 -0.69
N GLY A 76 -23.19 -7.79 0.22
CA GLY A 76 -23.21 -9.23 -0.04
C GLY A 76 -21.84 -9.89 -0.19
N ASP A 77 -20.75 -9.15 -0.06
CA ASP A 77 -19.39 -9.64 -0.36
C ASP A 77 -18.45 -9.50 0.84
N ARG A 78 -18.50 -10.49 1.72
CA ARG A 78 -17.59 -10.57 2.88
C ARG A 78 -16.13 -10.74 2.48
N ALA A 79 -15.86 -11.47 1.38
CA ALA A 79 -14.52 -11.88 1.00
C ALA A 79 -13.67 -10.69 0.55
N SER A 80 -14.25 -9.76 -0.21
CA SER A 80 -13.57 -8.53 -0.64
C SER A 80 -13.18 -7.64 0.54
N TYR A 81 -14.05 -7.50 1.54
CA TYR A 81 -13.75 -6.69 2.73
C TYR A 81 -12.75 -7.39 3.66
N GLN A 82 -12.82 -8.72 3.81
CA GLN A 82 -11.80 -9.49 4.54
C GLN A 82 -10.41 -9.29 3.91
N TYR A 83 -10.30 -9.41 2.58
CA TYR A 83 -9.06 -9.18 1.84
C TYR A 83 -8.55 -7.75 2.03
N LEU A 84 -9.44 -6.75 2.02
CA LEU A 84 -9.07 -5.37 2.28
C LEU A 84 -8.36 -5.23 3.63
N VAL A 85 -8.95 -5.75 4.71
CA VAL A 85 -8.35 -5.60 6.04
C VAL A 85 -7.03 -6.37 6.16
N GLU A 86 -6.96 -7.59 5.63
CA GLU A 86 -5.71 -8.36 5.61
C GLU A 86 -4.60 -7.68 4.79
N SER A 87 -4.96 -7.04 3.67
CA SER A 87 -4.00 -6.35 2.81
C SER A 87 -3.41 -5.11 3.50
N ILE A 88 -4.21 -4.43 4.33
CA ILE A 88 -3.78 -3.29 5.15
C ILE A 88 -2.83 -3.76 6.26
N GLU A 89 -3.11 -4.91 6.89
CA GLU A 89 -2.29 -5.44 7.98
C GLU A 89 -0.91 -5.93 7.51
N LYS A 90 -0.88 -6.60 6.35
CA LYS A 90 0.36 -7.09 5.70
C LYS A 90 1.21 -5.96 5.10
N PHE A 91 0.68 -4.75 4.98
CA PHE A 91 1.44 -3.62 4.45
C PHE A 91 2.53 -3.17 5.44
N PRO A 92 3.74 -2.82 4.97
CA PRO A 92 4.79 -2.26 5.83
C PRO A 92 4.30 -1.01 6.56
N SER A 93 4.85 -0.75 7.75
CA SER A 93 4.69 0.52 8.45
C SER A 93 5.27 1.68 7.64
N GLN A 94 4.94 2.92 8.04
CA GLN A 94 5.46 4.12 7.39
C GLN A 94 7.00 4.13 7.33
N GLU A 95 7.66 3.75 8.42
CA GLU A 95 9.13 3.74 8.50
C GLU A 95 9.72 2.65 7.62
N GLU A 96 9.19 1.42 7.69
CA GLU A 96 9.63 0.31 6.85
C GLU A 96 9.43 0.63 5.36
N PHE A 97 8.30 1.22 4.99
CA PHE A 97 8.02 1.57 3.60
C PHE A 97 8.92 2.71 3.11
N ARG A 98 9.18 3.73 3.94
CA ARG A 98 10.18 4.76 3.67
C ARG A 98 11.56 4.15 3.41
N ASP A 99 11.97 3.20 4.24
CA ASP A 99 13.28 2.55 4.11
C ASP A 99 13.36 1.67 2.86
N MET A 100 12.26 1.01 2.48
CA MET A 100 12.17 0.29 1.20
C MET A 100 12.29 1.22 0.00
N ILE A 101 11.68 2.41 0.05
CA ILE A 101 11.82 3.45 -0.99
C ILE A 101 13.28 3.89 -1.07
N ALA A 102 13.88 4.27 0.06
CA ALA A 102 15.28 4.72 0.11
C ALA A 102 16.27 3.65 -0.35
N LYS A 103 15.95 2.37 -0.13
CA LYS A 103 16.76 1.24 -0.60
C LYS A 103 16.71 1.08 -2.14
N ALA A 104 15.63 1.50 -2.79
CA ALA A 104 15.49 1.38 -4.24
C ALA A 104 16.41 2.36 -5.01
N GLY A 105 16.71 3.52 -4.41
CA GLY A 105 17.56 4.58 -4.94
C GLY A 105 17.02 5.97 -4.60
#